data_AF-A0AAN8UXD0-F1
#
_entry.id   AF-A0AAN8UXD0-F1
#
_cell.length_a   1.000
_cell.length_b   1.000
_cell.length_c   1.000
_cell.angle_alpha   90.00
_cell.angle_beta   90.00
_cell.angle_gamma   90.00
#
_symmetry.space_group_name_H-M   'P 1'
#
loop_
_entity.id
_entity.type
_entity.pdbx_description
1 polymer ?
#
loop_
_entity_poly.entity_id
_entity_poly.type
_entity_poly.pdbx_seq_one_letter_code
_entity_poly.pdbx_strand_id
1 'polypeptide(L)'
;MKKLFTLALALCLALGVVESFDFHEKELETEANDPAASIDGYETVPINDEAALVKAAANQPVSVAIDAGGSDFQFYSELLSFQGLPG
;
A
#
# COMPACT_ATOMS: atom_id res chain seq x y z
N MET A 1 13.96 -31.13 16.95
CA MET A 1 14.08 -29.70 16.59
C MET A 1 12.94 -29.20 15.69
N LYS A 2 12.38 -29.99 14.77
CA LYS A 2 11.30 -29.54 13.86
C LYS A 2 9.95 -29.27 14.55
N LYS A 3 9.57 -30.09 15.54
CA LYS A 3 8.29 -29.97 16.26
C LYS A 3 8.17 -28.71 17.13
N LEU A 4 9.30 -28.18 17.60
CA LEU A 4 9.33 -26.95 18.40
C LEU A 4 9.06 -25.72 17.53
N PHE A 5 9.54 -25.74 16.28
CA PHE A 5 9.31 -24.67 15.30
C PHE A 5 7.84 -24.60 14.87
N THR A 6 7.18 -25.75 14.72
CA THR A 6 5.75 -25.82 14.41
C THR A 6 4.90 -25.28 15.55
N LEU A 7 5.29 -25.54 16.81
CA LEU A 7 4.61 -25.00 17.99
C LEU A 7 4.80 -23.48 18.09
N ALA A 8 6.00 -22.98 17.82
CA ALA A 8 6.30 -21.53 17.83
C ALA A 8 5.53 -20.78 16.72
N LEU A 9 5.47 -21.33 15.50
CA LEU A 9 4.70 -20.74 14.40
C LEU A 9 3.19 -20.73 14.70
N ALA A 10 2.66 -21.83 15.26
CA ALA A 10 1.26 -21.91 15.68
C ALA A 10 0.95 -20.94 16.83
N LEU A 11 1.91 -20.73 17.74
CA LEU A 11 1.79 -19.75 18.82
C LEU A 11 1.80 -18.32 18.29
N CYS A 12 2.63 -17.98 17.29
CA CYS A 12 2.61 -16.67 16.63
C CYS A 12 1.29 -16.41 15.88
N LEU A 13 0.72 -17.43 15.24
CA LEU A 13 -0.61 -17.34 14.61
C LEU A 13 -1.74 -17.19 15.65
N ALA A 14 -1.66 -17.90 16.78
CA ALA A 14 -2.69 -17.89 17.81
C ALA A 14 -2.63 -16.67 18.74
N LEU A 15 -1.42 -16.15 19.01
CA LEU A 15 -1.21 -14.91 19.76
C LEU A 15 -1.35 -13.66 18.89
N GLY A 16 -1.56 -13.84 17.57
CA GLY A 16 -2.05 -12.81 16.67
C GLY A 16 -1.41 -11.45 16.90
N VAL A 17 -0.09 -11.35 16.75
CA VAL A 17 0.55 -10.02 16.61
C VAL A 17 0.38 -9.59 15.14
N VAL A 18 -0.88 -9.43 14.76
CA VAL A 18 -1.24 -8.43 13.78
C VAL A 18 -1.88 -7.36 14.65
N GLU A 19 -1.17 -6.27 14.91
CA GLU A 19 -1.83 -5.05 15.37
C GLU A 19 -2.82 -4.70 14.27
N SER A 20 -4.06 -5.15 14.43
CA SER A 20 -5.15 -4.89 13.50
C SER A 20 -5.53 -3.43 13.73
N PHE A 21 -5.19 -2.58 12.78
CA PHE A 21 -5.66 -1.21 12.79
C PHE A 21 -7.15 -1.24 12.44
N ASP A 22 -8.01 -1.05 13.46
CA ASP A 22 -9.46 -0.88 13.25
C ASP A 22 -9.69 0.49 12.60
N PHE A 23 -9.82 0.48 11.27
CA PHE A 23 -10.12 1.68 10.49
C PHE A 23 -11.52 2.19 10.85
N HIS A 24 -11.60 3.13 11.80
CA HIS A 24 -12.83 3.83 12.12
C HIS A 24 -13.08 4.90 11.07
N GLU A 25 -14.16 4.76 10.32
CA GLU A 25 -14.68 5.67 9.28
C GLU A 25 -15.00 7.10 9.77
N LYS A 26 -14.72 7.43 11.03
CA LYS A 26 -15.18 8.62 11.73
C LYS A 26 -14.06 9.27 12.53
N GLU A 27 -13.09 9.85 11.84
CA GLU A 27 -12.08 10.69 12.48
C GLU A 27 -11.99 12.03 11.76
N LEU A 28 -12.94 12.91 12.10
CA LEU A 28 -12.70 14.35 12.14
C LEU A 28 -13.03 14.85 13.56
N GLU A 29 -12.48 14.16 14.55
CA GLU A 29 -12.44 14.61 15.93
C GLU A 29 -10.98 14.42 16.33
N THR A 30 -10.31 15.49 16.77
CA THR A 30 -8.91 15.42 17.20
C THR A 30 -8.84 14.74 18.56
N GLU A 31 -9.05 13.42 18.57
CA GLU A 31 -8.66 12.59 19.70
C GLU A 31 -7.13 12.71 19.81
N ALA A 32 -6.62 12.95 21.01
CA ALA A 32 -5.19 13.12 21.25
C ALA A 32 -4.48 11.76 21.10
N ASN A 33 -4.29 11.34 19.85
CA ASN A 33 -3.48 10.18 19.49
C ASN A 33 -2.01 10.61 19.42
N ASP A 34 -1.14 9.83 20.07
CA ASP A 34 0.29 9.98 19.89
C ASP A 34 0.63 9.72 18.41
N PRO A 35 1.44 10.58 17.75
CA PRO A 35 1.75 10.42 16.35
C PRO A 35 2.50 9.11 16.12
N ALA A 36 1.88 8.15 15.44
CA ALA A 36 2.49 6.86 15.10
C ALA A 36 3.72 7.02 14.18
N ALA A 37 3.74 8.09 13.38
CA ALA A 37 4.86 8.46 12.54
C ALA A 37 4.91 9.98 12.32
N SER A 38 6.11 10.49 12.02
CA SER A 38 6.35 11.84 11.55
C SER A 38 7.17 11.77 10.26
N ILE A 39 6.92 12.69 9.33
CA ILE A 39 7.68 12.80 8.08
C ILE A 39 8.41 14.14 8.06
N ASP A 40 9.62 14.14 7.52
CA ASP A 40 10.42 15.36 7.43
C ASP A 40 9.95 16.28 6.28
N GLY A 41 9.22 15.75 5.29
CA GLY A 41 8.71 16.52 4.17
C GLY A 41 8.09 15.68 3.06
N TYR A 42 7.74 16.35 1.95
CA TYR A 42 7.24 15.75 0.72
C TYR A 42 7.78 16.51 -0.50
N GLU A 43 7.76 15.85 -1.65
CA GLU A 43 8.11 16.46 -2.94
C GLU A 43 7.06 16.05 -3.99
N THR A 44 6.85 16.93 -4.97
CA THR A 44 5.94 16.67 -6.09
C THR A 44 6.72 16.28 -7.33
N VAL A 45 6.39 15.14 -7.91
CA VAL A 45 6.91 14.74 -9.23
C VAL A 45 6.35 15.70 -10.29
N PRO A 46 7.17 16.16 -11.26
CA PRO A 46 6.69 16.99 -12.36
C PRO A 46 5.46 16.39 -13.06
N ILE A 47 4.47 17.23 -13.34
CA ILE A 47 3.21 16.78 -13.96
C ILE A 47 3.47 16.17 -15.34
N ASN A 48 2.86 15.02 -15.61
CA ASN A 48 2.97 14.30 -16.90
C ASN A 48 4.40 13.87 -17.30
N ASP A 49 5.31 13.70 -16.33
CA ASP A 49 6.67 13.19 -16.58
C ASP A 49 6.81 11.75 -16.06
N GLU A 50 6.53 10.77 -16.92
CA GLU A 50 6.62 9.35 -16.57
C GLU A 50 8.04 8.91 -16.22
N ALA A 51 9.07 9.50 -16.84
CA ALA A 51 10.45 9.16 -16.54
C ALA A 51 10.85 9.61 -15.13
N ALA A 52 10.42 10.81 -14.73
CA ALA A 52 10.58 11.28 -13.36
C ALA A 52 9.76 10.44 -12.36
N LEU A 53 8.53 10.04 -12.72
CA LEU A 53 7.70 9.18 -11.88
C LEU A 53 8.32 7.81 -11.64
N VAL A 54 8.80 7.14 -12.70
CA VAL A 54 9.50 5.85 -12.59
C VAL A 54 10.76 5.98 -11.73
N LYS A 55 11.51 7.07 -11.88
CA LYS A 55 12.68 7.35 -11.04
C LYS A 55 12.30 7.54 -9.58
N ALA A 56 11.21 8.26 -9.27
CA ALA A 56 10.74 8.42 -7.89
C ALA A 56 10.26 7.08 -7.29
N ALA A 57 9.47 6.32 -8.06
CA ALA A 57 8.92 5.02 -7.66
C ALA A 57 10.01 3.97 -7.41
N ALA A 58 11.15 4.06 -8.11
CA ALA A 58 12.30 3.19 -7.88
C ALA A 58 12.96 3.41 -6.49
N ASN A 59 12.72 4.55 -5.85
CA ASN A 59 13.29 4.88 -4.54
C ASN A 59 12.30 4.73 -3.39
N GLN A 60 11.00 5.01 -3.61
CA GLN A 60 9.96 4.91 -2.58
C GLN A 60 8.55 4.83 -3.20
N PRO A 61 7.51 4.37 -2.46
CA PRO A 61 6.13 4.50 -2.90
C PRO A 61 5.75 5.96 -3.19
N VAL A 62 5.01 6.17 -4.29
CA VAL A 62 4.57 7.50 -4.74
C VAL A 62 3.05 7.55 -4.73
N SER A 63 2.48 8.56 -4.08
CA SER A 63 1.04 8.82 -4.12
C SER A 63 0.66 9.45 -5.45
N VAL A 64 -0.38 8.93 -6.10
CA VAL A 64 -0.88 9.42 -7.39
C VAL A 64 -2.40 9.46 -7.39
N ALA A 65 -2.97 10.42 -8.12
CA ALA A 65 -4.38 10.44 -8.44
C ALA A 65 -4.61 9.74 -9.79
N ILE A 66 -5.64 8.90 -9.85
CA ILE A 66 -6.07 8.18 -11.07
C ILE A 66 -7.57 8.38 -11.29
N ASP A 67 -8.00 8.30 -12.54
CA ASP A 67 -9.43 8.21 -12.86
C ASP A 67 -9.89 6.76 -12.77
N ALA A 68 -10.50 6.40 -11.63
CA ALA A 68 -11.04 5.08 -11.35
C ALA A 68 -12.57 5.00 -11.53
N GLY A 69 -13.19 6.00 -12.16
CA GLY A 69 -14.66 6.08 -12.30
C GLY A 69 -15.26 5.10 -13.30
N GLY A 70 -14.46 4.56 -14.23
CA GLY A 70 -14.92 3.64 -15.27
C GLY A 70 -15.25 2.23 -14.78
N SER A 71 -16.24 1.58 -15.39
CA SER A 71 -16.62 0.19 -15.08
C SER A 71 -15.46 -0.79 -15.27
N ASP A 72 -14.62 -0.57 -16.28
CA ASP A 72 -13.47 -1.42 -16.58
C ASP A 72 -12.46 -1.45 -15.42
N PHE A 73 -12.29 -0.33 -14.71
CA PHE A 73 -11.42 -0.23 -13.55
C PHE A 73 -12.10 -0.79 -12.29
N GLN A 74 -13.38 -0.51 -12.09
CA GLN A 74 -14.14 -0.99 -10.93
C GLN A 74 -14.26 -2.52 -10.87
N PHE A 75 -14.38 -3.17 -12.03
CA PHE A 75 -14.53 -4.63 -12.14
C PHE A 75 -13.25 -5.33 -12.61
N TYR A 76 -12.10 -4.64 -12.57
CA TYR A 76 -10.82 -5.21 -12.94
C TYR A 76 -10.44 -6.38 -12.01
N SER A 77 -10.19 -7.57 -12.55
CA SER A 77 -9.91 -8.78 -11.76
C SER A 77 -8.51 -9.33 -11.91
N GLU A 78 -7.92 -9.30 -13.11
CA GLU A 78 -6.59 -9.85 -13.36
C GLU A 78 -5.90 -9.20 -14.58
N LEU A 79 -4.56 -9.16 -14.53
CA LEU A 79 -3.74 -8.76 -15.67
C LEU A 79 -3.77 -9.88 -16.71
N LEU A 80 -4.28 -9.61 -17.92
CA LEU A 80 -3.81 -10.34 -19.09
C LEU A 80 -2.34 -9.98 -19.29
N SER A 81 -1.47 -10.98 -19.38
CA SER A 81 -0.04 -10.77 -19.64
C SER A 81 0.12 -9.86 -20.86
N PHE A 82 0.71 -8.68 -20.66
CA PHE A 82 0.96 -7.72 -21.72
C PHE A 82 2.04 -8.30 -22.65
N GLN A 83 1.61 -9.10 -23.63
CA GLN A 83 2.44 -9.37 -24.80
C GLN A 83 2.47 -8.06 -25.59
N GLY A 84 3.58 -7.35 -25.49
CA GLY A 84 3.77 -6.05 -26.11
C GLY A 84 3.28 -6.04 -27.55
N LEU A 85 2.33 -5.15 -27.86
CA LEU A 85 1.99 -4.85 -29.23
C LEU A 85 3.18 -4.12 -29.87
N PRO A 86 3.66 -4.56 -31.04
CA PRO A 86 4.65 -3.80 -31.78
C PRO A 86 3.97 -2.54 -32.35
N GLY A 87 4.48 -1.37 -31.96
CA GLY A 87 4.22 -0.08 -32.58
C GLY A 87 5.53 0.53 -33.05
#